data_AF-A0AAV5DNC1-F1
#
_entry.id   AF-A0AAV5DNC1-F1
#
_cell.length_a   1.000
_cell.length_b   1.000
_cell.length_c   1.000
_cell.angle_alpha   90.00
_cell.angle_beta   90.00
_cell.angle_gamma   90.00
#
_symmetry.space_group_name_H-M   'P 1'
#
loop_
_entity.id
_entity.type
_entity.pdbx_description
1 polymer ?
#
loop_
_entity_poly.entity_id
_entity_poly.type
_entity_poly.pdbx_seq_one_letter_code
_entity_poly.pdbx_strand_id
1 'polypeptide(L)'
;MFVATQIFCGQLGNLELTAASLGTTGVQAFAYGLLLGMGSAVETLCGQAYGAHKYSMLGVYMQRAGVLLAATGIPLAVLYGLGP
;
A
#
# COMPACT_ATOMS: atom_id res chain seq x y z
N MET A 1 7.16 2.71 -13.81
CA MET A 1 5.98 2.00 -14.34
C MET A 1 4.82 2.96 -14.63
N PHE A 2 4.38 3.80 -13.67
CA PHE A 2 3.26 4.76 -13.86
C PHE A 2 3.43 5.75 -15.03
N VAL A 3 4.66 6.21 -15.30
CA VAL A 3 4.97 7.09 -16.45
C VAL A 3 4.63 6.43 -17.79
N ALA A 4 4.81 5.10 -17.93
CA ALA A 4 4.46 4.41 -19.17
C ALA A 4 2.95 4.42 -19.40
N THR A 5 2.14 4.15 -18.37
CA THR A 5 0.67 4.21 -18.45
C THR A 5 0.20 5.62 -18.82
N GLN A 6 0.80 6.65 -18.24
CA GLN A 6 0.47 8.05 -18.55
C GLN A 6 0.82 8.43 -19.99
N ILE A 7 1.97 7.99 -20.51
CA ILE A 7 2.36 8.25 -21.90
C ILE A 7 1.36 7.61 -22.88
N PHE A 8 0.96 6.35 -22.66
CA PHE A 8 -0.05 5.68 -23.49
C PHE A 8 -1.42 6.36 -23.39
N CYS A 9 -1.87 6.72 -22.19
CA CYS A 9 -3.16 7.38 -21.97
C CYS A 9 -3.20 8.79 -22.59
N GLY A 10 -2.06 9.50 -22.60
CA GLY A 10 -1.90 10.79 -23.29
C GLY A 10 -2.07 10.71 -24.80
N GLN A 11 -1.84 9.55 -25.42
CA GLN A 11 -2.10 9.32 -26.83
C GLN A 11 -3.57 9.01 -27.14
N LEU A 12 -4.36 8.55 -26.17
CA LEU A 12 -5.80 8.29 -26.31
C LEU A 12 -6.67 9.55 -26.09
N GLY A 13 -6.17 10.53 -25.33
CA GLY A 13 -6.81 11.84 -25.17
C GLY A 13 -6.55 12.48 -23.81
N ASN A 14 -6.76 13.81 -23.72
CA ASN A 14 -6.49 14.58 -22.51
C ASN A 14 -7.40 14.21 -21.32
N LEU A 15 -8.63 13.77 -21.61
CA LEU A 15 -9.59 13.34 -20.58
C LEU A 15 -9.14 12.04 -19.91
N GLU A 16 -8.78 11.03 -20.71
CA GLU A 16 -8.26 9.74 -20.25
C GLU A 16 -6.95 9.91 -19.47
N LEU A 17 -6.05 10.77 -19.98
CA LEU A 17 -4.81 11.11 -19.28
C LEU A 17 -5.08 11.71 -17.90
N THR A 18 -5.99 12.68 -17.82
CA THR A 18 -6.33 13.34 -16.56
C THR A 18 -6.96 12.36 -15.57
N ALA A 19 -7.91 11.53 -16.03
CA ALA A 19 -8.54 10.49 -15.21
C ALA A 19 -7.52 9.47 -14.70
N ALA A 20 -6.65 8.96 -15.57
CA ALA A 20 -5.60 8.02 -15.20
C ALA A 20 -4.57 8.64 -14.25
N SER A 21 -4.21 9.93 -14.44
CA SER A 21 -3.26 10.64 -13.57
C SER A 21 -3.85 10.85 -12.17
N LEU A 22 -5.12 11.25 -12.08
CA LEU A 22 -5.83 11.43 -10.81
C LEU A 22 -5.99 10.10 -10.08
N GLY A 23 -6.40 9.04 -10.79
CA GLY A 23 -6.54 7.70 -10.22
C GLY A 23 -5.21 7.14 -9.71
N THR A 24 -4.16 7.21 -10.52
CA THR A 24 -2.82 6.73 -10.12
C THR A 24 -2.24 7.52 -8.95
N THR A 25 -2.39 8.85 -8.94
CA THR A 25 -1.91 9.70 -7.84
C THR A 25 -2.70 9.45 -6.55
N GLY A 26 -4.02 9.28 -6.65
CA GLY A 26 -4.87 8.95 -5.50
C GLY A 26 -4.52 7.60 -4.88
N VAL A 27 -4.36 6.56 -5.71
CA VAL A 27 -3.92 5.22 -5.27
C VAL A 27 -2.53 5.30 -4.64
N GLN A 28 -1.61 6.05 -5.23
CA GLN A 28 -0.26 6.19 -4.70
C GLN A 28 -0.22 6.96 -3.37
N ALA A 29 -1.00 8.02 -3.20
CA ALA A 29 -1.05 8.73 -1.93
C ALA A 29 -1.65 7.85 -0.82
N PHE A 30 -2.76 7.17 -1.10
CA PHE A 30 -3.51 6.44 -0.08
C PHE A 30 -2.96 5.05 0.18
N ALA A 31 -2.81 4.21 -0.86
CA ALA A 31 -2.36 2.83 -0.69
C ALA A 31 -0.90 2.78 -0.25
N TYR A 32 -0.01 3.47 -0.97
CA TYR A 32 1.42 3.48 -0.62
C TYR A 32 1.66 4.16 0.73
N GLY A 33 0.95 5.26 1.04
CA GLY A 33 1.04 5.91 2.35
C GLY A 33 0.59 5.01 3.50
N LEU A 34 -0.56 4.33 3.36
CA LEU A 34 -1.08 3.42 4.39
C LEU A 34 -0.16 2.20 4.59
N LEU A 35 0.25 1.56 3.49
CA LEU A 35 1.15 0.39 3.53
C LEU A 35 2.52 0.75 4.13
N LEU A 36 3.11 1.89 3.74
CA LEU A 36 4.37 2.37 4.32
C LEU A 36 4.22 2.70 5.81
N GLY A 37 3.14 3.39 6.20
CA GLY A 37 2.88 3.75 7.60
C GLY A 37 2.74 2.52 8.50
N MET A 38 1.99 1.51 8.05
CA MET A 38 1.88 0.24 8.77
C MET A 38 3.21 -0.52 8.78
N GLY A 39 3.95 -0.53 7.67
CA GLY A 39 5.29 -1.13 7.60
C GLY A 39 6.26 -0.56 8.64
N SER A 40 6.33 0.77 8.77
CA SER A 40 7.16 1.43 9.79
C SER A 40 6.71 1.14 11.22
N ALA A 41 5.39 1.01 11.46
CA ALA A 41 4.89 0.60 12.77
C ALA A 41 5.32 -0.84 13.11
N VAL A 42 5.28 -1.75 12.14
CA VAL A 42 5.74 -3.14 12.31
C VAL A 42 7.25 -3.19 12.55
N GLU A 43 8.03 -2.41 11.82
CA GLU A 43 9.49 -2.30 12.03
C GLU A 43 9.80 -1.80 13.45
N THR A 44 9.03 -0.84 13.96
CA THR A 44 9.15 -0.36 15.35
C THR A 44 8.81 -1.45 16.37
N LEU A 45 7.67 -2.14 16.20
CA LEU A 45 7.28 -3.25 17.10
C LEU A 45 8.30 -4.38 17.07
N CYS A 46 8.82 -4.71 15.89
CA CYS A 46 9.86 -5.72 15.71
C CYS A 46 11.17 -5.30 16.38
N GLY A 47 11.58 -4.03 16.24
CA GLY A 47 12.73 -3.47 16.94
C GLY A 47 12.58 -3.52 18.46
N GLN A 48 11.39 -3.25 18.99
CA GLN A 48 11.10 -3.36 20.42
C GLN A 48 11.14 -4.81 20.92
N ALA A 49 10.52 -5.75 20.20
CA ALA A 49 10.52 -7.17 20.57
C ALA A 49 11.91 -7.82 20.45
N TYR A 50 12.69 -7.40 19.44
CA TYR A 50 14.09 -7.81 19.26
C TYR A 50 14.97 -7.28 20.40
N GLY A 51 14.85 -5.99 20.76
CA GLY A 51 15.58 -5.39 21.88
C GLY A 51 15.25 -6.02 23.24
N ALA A 52 14.05 -6.58 23.41
CA ALA A 52 13.64 -7.32 24.60
C ALA A 52 14.09 -8.80 24.62
N HIS A 53 14.95 -9.22 23.67
CA HIS A 53 15.42 -10.62 23.50
C HIS A 53 14.31 -11.67 23.32
N LYS A 54 13.09 -11.27 22.92
CA LYS A 54 11.94 -12.18 22.74
C LYS A 54 11.76 -12.63 21.28
N TYR A 55 12.77 -13.32 20.75
CA TYR A 55 12.81 -13.75 19.34
C TYR A 55 11.72 -14.76 18.96
N SER A 56 11.28 -15.62 19.89
CA SER A 56 10.20 -16.60 19.63
C SER A 56 8.84 -15.94 19.39
N MET A 57 8.56 -14.78 20.02
CA MET A 57 7.32 -14.03 19.76
C MET A 57 7.42 -13.10 18.56
N LEU A 58 8.64 -12.69 18.17
CA LEU A 58 8.88 -11.78 17.04
C LEU A 58 8.28 -12.33 15.73
N GLY A 59 8.47 -13.62 15.44
CA GLY A 59 7.93 -14.25 14.24
C GLY A 59 6.39 -14.25 14.18
N VAL A 60 5.74 -14.52 15.31
CA VAL A 60 4.27 -14.50 15.42
C VAL A 60 3.72 -13.08 15.26
N TYR A 61 4.43 -12.07 15.78
CA TYR A 61 4.08 -10.66 15.59
C TYR A 61 4.22 -10.24 14.12
N MET A 62 5.31 -10.62 13.45
CA MET A 62 5.48 -10.34 12.02
C MET A 62 4.39 -11.00 11.17
N GLN A 63 4.02 -12.24 11.50
CA GLN A 63 2.98 -12.94 10.76
C GLN A 63 1.60 -12.32 10.97
N ARG A 64 1.26 -11.95 12.21
CA ARG A 64 0.02 -11.21 12.51
C ARG A 64 0.00 -9.84 11.84
N ALA A 65 1.10 -9.12 11.85
CA ALA A 65 1.26 -7.84 11.18
C ALA A 65 1.08 -7.96 9.66
N GLY A 66 1.68 -8.98 9.03
CA GLY A 66 1.51 -9.25 7.60
C GLY A 66 0.06 -9.60 7.24
N VAL A 67 -0.63 -10.38 8.09
CA VAL A 67 -2.06 -10.66 7.91
C VAL A 67 -2.89 -9.39 8.08
N LEU A 68 -2.58 -8.54 9.06
CA LEU A 68 -3.26 -7.25 9.24
C LEU A 68 -3.08 -6.35 8.01
N LEU A 69 -1.84 -6.29 7.49
CA LEU A 69 -1.49 -5.53 6.30
C LEU A 69 -2.26 -6.03 5.07
N ALA A 70 -2.30 -7.34 4.87
CA ALA A 70 -3.09 -7.97 3.81
C ALA A 70 -4.59 -7.70 3.99
N ALA A 71 -5.11 -7.79 5.21
CA ALA A 71 -6.50 -7.51 5.55
C ALA A 71 -6.89 -6.05 5.36
N THR A 72 -5.97 -5.10 5.50
CA THR A 72 -6.19 -3.68 5.15
C THR A 72 -6.03 -3.39 3.66
N GLY A 73 -5.21 -4.18 2.95
CA GLY A 73 -5.03 -4.08 1.50
C GLY A 73 -6.26 -4.54 0.72
N ILE A 74 -6.95 -5.57 1.19
CA ILE A 74 -8.19 -6.10 0.57
C ILE A 74 -9.32 -5.06 0.46
N PRO A 75 -9.75 -4.37 1.53
CA PRO A 75 -10.82 -3.37 1.43
C PRO A 75 -10.39 -2.16 0.61
N LEU A 76 -9.10 -1.80 0.61
CA LEU A 76 -8.59 -0.78 -0.30
C LEU A 76 -8.72 -1.23 -1.77
N ALA A 77 -8.30 -2.46 -2.08
CA ALA A 77 -8.40 -3.03 -3.42
C ALA A 77 -9.86 -3.15 -3.88
N VAL A 78 -10.77 -3.50 -2.97
CA VAL A 78 -12.22 -3.55 -3.25
C VAL A 78 -12.77 -2.13 -3.48
N LEU A 79 -12.40 -1.15 -2.65
CA LEU A 79 -12.87 0.23 -2.80
C LEU A 79 -12.40 0.86 -4.12
N TYR A 80 -11.15 0.60 -4.53
CA TYR A 80 -10.60 1.10 -5.79
C TYR A 80 -11.04 0.28 -7.01
N GLY A 81 -11.29 -1.02 -6.88
CA GLY A 81 -11.77 -1.87 -7.96
C GLY A 81 -13.28 -1.78 -8.21
N LEU A 82 -14.05 -1.33 -7.22
CA LEU A 82 -15.51 -1.11 -7.29
C LEU A 82 -15.88 0.38 -7.32
N GLY A 83 -14.90 1.28 -7.44
CA GLY A 83 -15.13 2.70 -7.67
C GLY A 83 -15.45 2.95 -9.15
N PRO A 84 -16.56 3.62 -9.50
CA PRO A 84 -16.92 3.94 -10.88
C PRO A 84 -15.93 4.87 -11.58
#